data_AF-A0A2V9YN22-F1
#
_entry.id   AF-A0A2V9YN22-F1
#
_cell.length_a   1.000
_cell.length_b   1.000
_cell.length_c   1.000
_cell.angle_alpha   90.00
_cell.angle_beta   90.00
_cell.angle_gamma   90.00
#
_symmetry.space_group_name_H-M   'P 1'
#
loop_
_entity.id
_entity.type
_entity.pdbx_description
1 polymer ?
#
loop_
_entity_poly.entity_id
_entity_poly.type
_entity_poly.pdbx_seq_one_letter_code
_entity_poly.pdbx_strand_id
1 'polypeptide(L)'
;MRLVADANVLLAAVLGGRAKAVLQHPEMAELLTAEATFAEVQEYAVTLARKKHLSLDTLLLAMGALPVSVVEEAVYASALPQARKLL
;
A
#
# COMPACT_ATOMS: atom_id res chain seq x y z
N MET A 1 -8.36 13.46 -7.50
CA MET A 1 -7.60 12.41 -8.21
C MET A 1 -7.75 11.08 -7.47
N ARG A 2 -7.88 9.96 -8.19
CA ARG A 2 -7.88 8.61 -7.60
C ARG A 2 -6.61 7.91 -8.05
N LEU A 3 -5.89 7.31 -7.13
CA LEU A 3 -4.64 6.60 -7.40
C LEU A 3 -4.68 5.18 -6.83
N VAL A 4 -3.92 4.30 -7.45
CA VAL A 4 -3.64 2.95 -6.93
C VAL A 4 -2.19 2.92 -6.47
N ALA A 5 -1.95 2.48 -5.23
CA ALA A 5 -0.61 2.29 -4.68
C ALA A 5 -0.18 0.82 -4.83
N ASP A 6 1.08 0.63 -5.24
CA ASP A 6 1.74 -0.67 -5.15
C ASP A 6 2.39 -0.84 -3.76
N ALA A 7 2.96 -2.03 -3.52
CA ALA A 7 3.64 -2.33 -2.26
C ALA A 7 4.78 -1.35 -1.94
N ASN A 8 5.56 -0.94 -2.94
CA ASN A 8 6.73 -0.09 -2.74
C ASN A 8 6.33 1.33 -2.33
N VAL A 9 5.25 1.87 -2.90
CA VAL A 9 4.69 3.18 -2.54
C VAL A 9 4.23 3.16 -1.08
N LEU A 10 3.52 2.10 -0.66
CA LEU A 10 3.07 1.94 0.73
C LEU A 10 4.25 1.84 1.70
N LEU A 11 5.25 1.00 1.40
CA LEU A 11 6.47 0.88 2.22
C LEU A 11 7.24 2.19 2.30
N ALA A 12 7.40 2.89 1.18
CA ALA A 12 8.09 4.18 1.15
C ALA A 12 7.35 5.21 2.02
N ALA A 13 6.01 5.24 2.00
CA ALA A 13 5.23 6.14 2.82
C ALA A 13 5.38 5.85 4.32
N VAL A 14 5.32 4.58 4.71
CA VAL A 14 5.50 4.12 6.10
C VAL A 14 6.87 4.52 6.65
N LEU A 15 7.91 4.41 5.82
CA LEU A 15 9.27 4.80 6.18
C LEU A 15 9.50 6.33 6.20
N GLY A 16 8.46 7.14 5.96
CA GLY A 16 8.58 8.59 5.90
C GLY A 16 9.23 9.11 4.61
N GLY A 17 9.27 8.29 3.56
CA GLY A 17 9.76 8.65 2.24
C GLY A 17 8.83 9.60 1.48
N ARG A 18 9.24 9.98 0.26
CA ARG A 18 8.56 10.99 -0.56
C ARG A 18 7.13 10.64 -0.95
N ALA A 19 6.77 9.34 -0.96
CA ALA A 19 5.40 8.88 -1.22
C ALA A 19 4.39 9.53 -0.27
N LYS A 20 4.78 9.85 0.97
CA LYS A 20 3.92 10.54 1.94
C LYS A 20 3.41 11.91 1.44
N ALA A 21 4.18 12.62 0.62
CA ALA A 21 3.76 13.90 0.05
C ALA A 21 2.58 13.73 -0.92
N VAL A 22 2.53 12.61 -1.66
CA VAL A 22 1.40 12.30 -2.56
C VAL A 22 0.15 11.94 -1.77
N LEU A 23 0.30 11.20 -0.67
CA LEU A 23 -0.80 10.86 0.24
C LEU A 23 -1.47 12.08 0.89
N GLN A 24 -0.70 13.15 1.07
CA GLN A 24 -1.15 14.39 1.73
C GLN A 24 -1.54 15.47 0.72
N HIS A 25 -1.56 15.15 -0.58
CA HIS A 25 -1.85 16.14 -1.61
C HIS A 25 -3.33 16.57 -1.53
N PRO A 26 -3.64 17.88 -1.59
CA PRO A 26 -5.01 18.37 -1.39
C PRO A 26 -6.02 17.91 -2.45
N GLU A 27 -5.55 17.57 -3.66
CA GLU A 27 -6.41 17.03 -4.72
C GLU A 27 -6.53 15.49 -4.68
N MET A 28 -5.86 14.82 -3.75
CA MET A 28 -5.96 13.37 -3.58
C MET A 28 -7.32 13.07 -2.97
N ALA A 29 -8.20 12.45 -3.76
CA ALA A 29 -9.55 12.10 -3.34
C ALA A 29 -9.60 10.70 -2.73
N GLU A 30 -8.84 9.76 -3.32
CA GLU A 30 -8.82 8.38 -2.88
C GLU A 30 -7.49 7.71 -3.27
N LEU A 31 -6.90 6.97 -2.32
CA LEU A 31 -5.82 6.04 -2.59
C LEU A 31 -6.31 4.63 -2.34
N LEU A 32 -6.13 3.76 -3.32
CA LEU A 32 -6.57 2.37 -3.30
C LEU A 32 -5.36 1.43 -3.33
N THR A 33 -5.49 0.26 -2.70
CA THR A 33 -4.58 -0.87 -2.89
C THR A 33 -5.38 -2.16 -2.92
N ALA A 34 -4.89 -3.19 -3.60
CA ALA A 34 -5.47 -4.51 -3.49
C ALA A 34 -5.17 -5.13 -2.11
N GLU A 35 -6.10 -5.94 -1.61
CA GLU A 35 -5.92 -6.73 -0.39
C GLU A 35 -4.64 -7.58 -0.42
N ALA A 36 -4.40 -8.30 -1.53
CA ALA A 36 -3.19 -9.09 -1.72
C ALA A 36 -1.92 -8.24 -1.60
N THR A 37 -1.89 -7.06 -2.24
CA THR A 37 -0.76 -6.14 -2.14
C THR A 37 -0.56 -5.62 -0.72
N PHE A 38 -1.63 -5.33 0.00
CA PHE A 38 -1.52 -4.89 1.39
C PHE A 38 -0.99 -6.00 2.31
N ALA A 39 -1.42 -7.24 2.11
CA ALA A 39 -0.91 -8.41 2.83
C ALA A 39 0.59 -8.63 2.57
N GLU A 40 1.04 -8.56 1.31
CA GLU A 40 2.47 -8.65 0.97
C GLU A 40 3.31 -7.58 1.71
N VAL A 41 2.79 -6.36 1.82
CA VAL A 41 3.46 -5.28 2.56
C VAL A 41 3.57 -5.61 4.05
N GLN A 42 2.53 -6.19 4.66
CA GLN A 42 2.55 -6.59 6.07
C GLN A 42 3.58 -7.70 6.32
N GLU A 43 3.64 -8.70 5.44
CA GLU A 43 4.67 -9.75 5.51
C GLU A 43 6.07 -9.15 5.39
N TYR A 44 6.25 -8.23 4.44
CA TYR A 44 7.53 -7.56 4.23
C TYR A 44 7.94 -6.69 5.42
N ALA A 45 6.99 -6.08 6.15
CA ALA A 45 7.26 -5.23 7.31
C ALA A 45 8.09 -5.95 8.37
N VAL A 46 7.89 -7.25 8.56
CA VAL A 46 8.70 -8.09 9.47
C VAL A 46 10.17 -8.11 9.06
N THR A 47 10.42 -8.32 7.78
CA THR A 47 11.79 -8.35 7.23
C THR A 47 12.41 -6.95 7.27
N LEU A 48 11.62 -5.92 6.97
CA LEU A 48 12.05 -4.53 6.99
C LEU A 48 12.44 -4.06 8.40
N ALA A 49 11.64 -4.40 9.41
CA ALA A 49 11.91 -4.11 10.82
C ALA A 49 13.31 -4.59 11.22
N ARG A 50 13.62 -5.85 10.88
CA ARG A 50 14.94 -6.46 11.15
C ARG A 50 16.05 -5.75 10.39
N LYS A 51 15.88 -5.52 9.08
CA LYS A 51 16.91 -4.91 8.23
C LYS A 51 17.23 -3.46 8.59
N LYS A 52 16.27 -2.72 9.14
CA LYS A 52 16.39 -1.29 9.46
C LYS A 52 16.49 -1.01 10.95
N HIS A 53 16.55 -2.05 11.79
CA HIS A 53 16.53 -1.94 13.25
C HIS A 53 15.36 -1.09 13.77
N LEU A 54 14.18 -1.27 13.17
CA LEU A 54 12.95 -0.59 13.54
C LEU A 54 12.06 -1.52 14.37
N SER A 55 11.21 -0.93 15.20
CA SER A 55 10.14 -1.66 15.89
C SER A 55 9.09 -2.14 14.88
N LEU A 56 8.81 -3.44 14.88
CA LEU A 56 7.76 -4.02 14.05
C LEU A 56 6.38 -3.42 14.40
N ASP A 57 6.07 -3.29 15.69
CA ASP A 57 4.81 -2.72 16.15
C ASP A 57 4.63 -1.28 15.67
N THR A 58 5.71 -0.49 15.65
CA THR A 58 5.69 0.87 15.12
C THR A 58 5.43 0.88 13.61
N LEU A 59 6.03 -0.04 12.86
CA LEU A 59 5.78 -0.16 11.41
C LEU A 59 4.34 -0.58 11.11
N LEU A 60 3.82 -1.58 11.84
CA LEU A 60 2.44 -2.04 11.67
C LEU A 60 1.43 -0.94 12.05
N LEU A 61 1.70 -0.19 13.12
CA LEU A 61 0.89 0.96 13.50
C LEU A 61 0.91 2.05 12.41
N ALA A 62 2.09 2.37 11.88
CA ALA A 62 2.23 3.35 10.81
C ALA A 62 1.53 2.90 9.52
N MET A 63 1.55 1.61 9.20
CA MET A 63 0.80 1.02 8.09
C MET A 63 -0.72 1.15 8.29
N GLY A 64 -1.23 0.82 9.47
CA GLY A 64 -2.65 0.95 9.79
C GLY A 64 -3.14 2.41 9.80
N ALA A 65 -2.22 3.37 9.95
CA ALA A 65 -2.51 4.79 9.89
C ALA A 65 -2.42 5.39 8.47
N LEU A 66 -2.05 4.60 7.45
CA LEU A 66 -2.03 5.09 6.08
C LEU A 66 -3.47 5.39 5.60
N PRO A 67 -3.69 6.54 4.93
CA PRO A 67 -5.00 6.89 4.35
C PRO A 67 -5.21 6.14 3.03
N VAL A 68 -5.19 4.80 3.08
CA VAL A 68 -5.39 3.91 1.93
C VAL A 68 -6.61 3.03 2.14
N SER A 69 -7.45 2.93 1.13
CA SER A 69 -8.57 1.99 1.08
C SER A 69 -8.09 0.67 0.50
N VAL A 70 -8.23 -0.41 1.27
CA VAL A 70 -7.92 -1.77 0.81
C VAL A 70 -9.14 -2.32 0.08
N VAL A 71 -8.93 -2.78 -1.16
CA VAL A 71 -9.96 -3.30 -2.05
C VAL A 71 -9.86 -4.82 -2.11
N GLU A 72 -10.94 -5.49 -1.74
CA GLU A 72 -11.07 -6.94 -1.82
C GLU A 72 -11.04 -7.44 -3.27
N GLU A 73 -10.51 -8.64 -3.49
CA GLU A 73 -10.41 -9.24 -4.82
C GLU A 73 -11.76 -9.33 -5.53
N ALA A 74 -12.84 -9.62 -4.80
CA ALA A 74 -14.19 -9.74 -5.34
C ALA A 74 -14.64 -8.48 -6.14
N VAL A 75 -14.12 -7.30 -5.79
CA VAL A 75 -14.45 -6.03 -6.45
C VAL A 75 -13.88 -5.96 -7.87
N TYR A 76 -12.70 -6.55 -8.11
CA TYR A 76 -11.99 -6.47 -9.40
C TYR A 76 -11.80 -7.82 -10.09
N ALA A 77 -12.24 -8.92 -9.49
CA ALA A 77 -12.06 -10.27 -10.01
C ALA A 77 -12.56 -10.44 -11.46
N SER A 78 -13.70 -9.83 -11.79
CA SER A 78 -14.29 -9.88 -13.14
C SER A 78 -13.43 -9.18 -14.20
N ALA A 79 -12.58 -8.23 -13.80
CA ALA A 79 -11.67 -7.50 -14.69
C ALA A 79 -10.32 -8.21 -14.88
N LEU A 80 -9.95 -9.17 -14.00
CA LEU A 80 -8.67 -9.87 -14.08
C LEU A 80 -8.41 -10.57 -15.42
N PRO A 81 -9.37 -11.28 -16.05
CA PRO A 81 -9.14 -11.91 -17.34
C PRO A 81 -8.81 -10.91 -18.46
N GLN A 82 -9.37 -9.70 -18.39
CA GLN A 82 -9.07 -8.63 -19.34
C GLN A 82 -7.71 -8.02 -19.06
N ALA A 83 -7.39 -7.74 -17.79
CA ALA A 83 -6.10 -7.20 -17.38
C ALA A 83 -4.93 -8.11 -17.82
N ARG A 84 -5.08 -9.43 -17.67
CA ARG A 84 -4.06 -10.41 -18.10
C ARG A 84 -3.75 -10.41 -19.59
N LYS A 85 -4.64 -9.91 -20.44
CA LYS A 85 -4.40 -9.78 -21.90
C LYS A 85 -3.59 -8.53 -22.26
N LEU A 86 -3.38 -7.64 -21.29
CA LEU A 86 -2.67 -6.37 -21.46
C LEU A 86 -1.24 -6.42 -20.85
N LEU A 87 -0.85 -7.57 -20.29
CA LEU A 87 0.48 -7.86 -19.76
C LEU A 87 1.30 -8.64 -20.79
#